data_AF-A0A7X5N5G2-F1
#
_entry.id   AF-A0A7X5N5G2-F1
#
_cell.length_a   1.000
_cell.length_b   1.000
_cell.length_c   1.000
_cell.angle_alpha   90.00
_cell.angle_beta   90.00
_cell.angle_gamma   90.00
#
_symmetry.space_group_name_H-M   'P 1'
#
loop_
_entity.id
_entity.type
_entity.pdbx_description
1 polymer ?
#
loop_
_entity_poly.entity_id
_entity_poly.type
_entity_poly.pdbx_seq_one_letter_code
_entity_poly.pdbx_strand_id
1 'polypeptide(L)'
;GIRVGFFIQLGYLGEELEDILATRALVTQANPDIIGVSVSYPLPGTKFYEEVKNQLGGKTHWQDSDDLAMMFHGAYDSEFYRSVRDLLHTQVD
;
A
#
# COMPACT_ATOMS: atom_id res chain seq x y z
N GLY A 1 -20.95 3.28 -21.77
CA GLY A 1 -19.54 3.00 -22.11
C GLY A 1 -19.00 1.92 -21.20
N ILE A 2 -17.71 1.59 -21.33
CA ILE A 2 -16.99 0.69 -20.40
C ILE A 2 -16.59 1.49 -19.16
N ARG A 3 -16.72 0.90 -17.97
CA ARG A 3 -16.18 1.48 -16.73
C ARG A 3 -14.81 0.89 -16.43
N VAL A 4 -13.87 1.74 -16.03
CA VAL A 4 -12.48 1.41 -15.71
C VAL A 4 -12.28 1.49 -14.21
N GLY A 5 -11.70 0.44 -13.63
CA GLY A 5 -11.36 0.40 -12.21
C GLY A 5 -9.88 0.11 -12.01
N PHE A 6 -9.23 0.82 -11.08
CA PHE A 6 -7.85 0.52 -10.67
C PHE A 6 -7.82 -0.20 -9.33
N PHE A 7 -6.86 -1.11 -9.18
CA PHE A 7 -6.49 -1.67 -7.88
C PHE A 7 -5.02 -1.35 -7.62
N ILE A 8 -4.75 -0.64 -6.52
CA ILE A 8 -3.43 -0.10 -6.17
C ILE A 8 -2.96 -0.76 -4.87
N GLN A 9 -1.74 -1.27 -4.89
CA GLN A 9 -1.07 -1.79 -3.70
C GLN A 9 0.11 -0.87 -3.36
N LEU A 10 0.05 -0.23 -2.20
CA LEU A 10 1.12 0.60 -1.64
C LEU A 10 1.98 -0.23 -0.68
N GLY A 11 3.12 0.31 -0.26
CA GLY A 11 4.00 -0.27 0.75
C GLY A 11 4.68 -1.55 0.30
N TYR A 12 4.95 -1.71 -1.01
CA TYR A 12 5.79 -2.80 -1.46
C TYR A 12 7.27 -2.50 -1.18
N LEU A 13 8.12 -3.54 -1.16
CA LEU A 13 9.54 -3.39 -0.85
C LEU A 13 10.22 -2.40 -1.81
N GLY A 14 10.91 -1.41 -1.24
CA GLY A 14 11.68 -0.43 -2.01
C GLY A 14 10.84 0.73 -2.56
N GLU A 15 9.56 0.85 -2.20
CA GLU A 15 8.74 2.00 -2.58
C GLU A 15 9.26 3.29 -1.91
N GLU A 16 9.52 4.30 -2.74
CA GLU A 16 9.94 5.64 -2.32
C GLU A 16 8.83 6.67 -2.53
N LEU A 17 8.97 7.86 -1.94
CA LEU A 17 7.98 8.94 -2.12
C LEU A 17 7.75 9.29 -3.59
N GLU A 18 8.79 9.21 -4.43
CA GLU A 18 8.70 9.47 -5.86
C GLU A 18 7.75 8.49 -6.57
N ASP A 19 7.76 7.21 -6.18
CA ASP A 19 6.85 6.19 -6.72
C ASP A 19 5.39 6.46 -6.33
N ILE A 20 5.18 6.92 -5.10
CA ILE A 20 3.84 7.28 -4.59
C ILE A 20 3.30 8.49 -5.34
N LEU A 21 4.14 9.50 -5.56
CA LEU A 21 3.78 10.69 -6.34
C LEU A 21 3.50 10.33 -7.80
N ALA A 22 4.29 9.42 -8.40
CA ALA A 22 4.05 8.93 -9.75
C ALA A 22 2.73 8.16 -9.85
N THR A 23 2.43 7.29 -8.88
CA THR A 23 1.16 6.56 -8.78
C THR A 23 -0.02 7.53 -8.71
N ARG A 24 0.08 8.57 -7.87
CA ARG A 24 -0.94 9.62 -7.77
C ARG A 24 -1.12 10.38 -9.09
N ALA A 25 -0.04 10.72 -9.77
CA ALA A 25 -0.09 11.40 -11.06
C ALA A 25 -0.78 10.52 -12.11
N LEU A 26 -0.49 9.21 -12.12
CA LEU A 26 -1.14 8.24 -12.99
C LEU A 26 -2.66 8.18 -12.75
N VAL A 27 -3.10 8.07 -11.48
CA VAL A 27 -4.53 8.06 -11.13
C VAL A 27 -5.22 9.32 -11.64
N THR A 28 -4.59 10.49 -11.42
CA THR A 28 -5.13 11.78 -11.86
C THR A 28 -5.24 11.87 -13.37
N GLN A 29 -4.22 11.39 -14.11
CA GLN A 29 -4.20 11.42 -15.56
C GLN A 29 -5.20 10.44 -16.19
N ALA A 30 -5.29 9.22 -15.63
CA ALA A 30 -6.12 8.17 -16.18
C ALA A 30 -7.61 8.33 -15.82
N ASN A 31 -7.91 9.02 -14.70
CA ASN A 31 -9.25 9.30 -14.21
C ASN A 31 -10.17 8.06 -14.25
N PRO A 32 -9.81 6.97 -13.51
CA PRO A 32 -10.64 5.77 -13.46
C PRO A 32 -12.00 6.05 -12.82
N ASP A 33 -13.02 5.25 -13.13
CA ASP A 33 -14.36 5.39 -12.53
C ASP A 33 -14.41 4.92 -11.07
N ILE A 34 -13.48 4.05 -10.67
CA ILE A 34 -13.41 3.50 -9.32
C ILE A 34 -11.97 3.08 -9.00
N ILE A 35 -11.58 3.19 -7.73
CA ILE A 35 -10.32 2.63 -7.26
C ILE A 35 -10.52 1.79 -6.00
N GLY A 36 -9.69 0.76 -5.85
CA GLY A 36 -9.44 0.09 -4.58
C GLY A 36 -7.98 0.23 -4.20
N VAL A 37 -7.69 0.66 -2.98
CA VAL A 37 -6.32 0.88 -2.51
C VAL A 37 -6.07 0.05 -1.25
N SER A 38 -4.96 -0.70 -1.24
CA SER A 38 -4.55 -1.54 -0.10
C SER A 38 -3.06 -1.37 0.18
N VAL A 39 -2.61 -1.71 1.38
CA VAL A 39 -1.19 -1.75 1.73
C VAL A 39 -0.71 -3.20 1.71
N SER A 40 0.45 -3.41 1.10
CA SER A 40 1.06 -4.72 0.94
C SER A 40 1.43 -5.30 2.30
N TYR A 41 0.98 -6.52 2.57
CA TYR A 41 1.32 -7.26 3.78
C TYR A 41 2.09 -8.54 3.40
N PRO A 42 3.19 -8.85 4.10
CA PRO A 42 3.99 -10.02 3.79
C PRO A 42 3.26 -11.30 4.24
N LEU A 43 2.82 -12.12 3.28
CA LEU A 43 2.20 -13.40 3.56
C LEU A 43 3.24 -14.52 3.69
N PRO A 44 3.19 -15.36 4.74
CA PRO A 44 4.09 -16.51 4.88
C PRO A 44 4.14 -17.37 3.62
N GLY A 45 5.35 -17.75 3.18
CA GLY A 45 5.56 -18.52 1.95
C GLY A 45 5.62 -17.69 0.66
N THR A 46 5.50 -16.36 0.74
CA THR A 46 5.74 -15.46 -0.40
C THR A 46 7.17 -14.93 -0.40
N LYS A 47 7.71 -14.58 -1.59
CA LYS A 47 9.02 -13.92 -1.69
C LYS A 47 9.08 -12.63 -0.87
N PHE A 48 7.99 -11.85 -0.87
CA PHE A 48 7.93 -10.63 -0.08
C PHE A 48 8.14 -10.90 1.41
N TYR A 49 7.49 -11.94 1.95
CA TYR A 49 7.71 -12.38 3.32
C TYR A 49 9.14 -12.83 3.57
N GLU A 50 9.74 -13.62 2.67
CA GLU A 50 11.11 -14.10 2.82
C GLU A 50 12.15 -12.96 2.86
N GLU A 51 11.91 -11.86 2.15
CA GLU A 51 12.78 -10.69 2.12
C GLU A 51 12.65 -9.83 3.38
N VAL A 52 11.43 -9.65 3.90
CA VAL A 52 11.20 -8.77 5.05
C VAL A 52 11.23 -9.48 6.39
N LYS A 53 11.14 -10.83 6.45
CA LYS A 53 11.06 -11.60 7.71
C LYS A 53 12.17 -11.30 8.70
N ASN A 54 13.37 -10.98 8.21
CA ASN A 54 14.52 -10.65 9.04
C ASN A 54 14.43 -9.24 9.65
N GLN A 55 13.61 -8.38 9.07
CA GLN A 55 13.32 -7.02 9.52
C GLN A 55 12.08 -6.94 10.42
N LEU A 56 11.22 -7.98 10.44
CA LEU A 56 9.94 -7.99 11.16
C LEU A 56 10.07 -7.93 12.71
N GLY A 57 11.26 -8.18 13.27
CA GLY A 57 11.47 -8.20 14.73
C GLY A 57 10.59 -9.22 15.47
N GLY A 58 10.79 -9.36 16.78
CA GLY A 58 10.11 -10.39 17.61
C GLY A 58 8.62 -10.16 17.90
N LYS A 59 7.93 -9.24 17.21
CA LYS A 59 6.50 -9.02 17.41
C LYS A 59 5.72 -9.94 16.48
N THR A 60 5.24 -11.04 17.03
CA THR A 60 4.45 -12.07 16.33
C THR A 60 2.94 -11.92 16.61
N HIS A 61 2.44 -10.71 16.88
CA HIS A 61 1.01 -10.47 17.06
C HIS A 61 0.37 -10.06 15.74
N TRP A 62 0.05 -11.07 14.94
CA TRP A 62 -0.72 -10.98 13.69
C TRP A 62 -2.22 -10.75 13.92
N GLN A 63 -2.64 -10.29 15.11
CA GLN A 63 -4.03 -10.38 15.55
C GLN A 63 -4.93 -9.23 15.10
N ASP A 64 -4.36 -8.11 14.64
CA ASP A 64 -5.14 -7.00 14.08
C ASP A 64 -4.75 -6.80 12.61
N SER A 65 -5.37 -7.59 11.72
CA SER A 65 -5.33 -7.30 10.27
C SER A 65 -6.06 -6.00 9.89
N ASP A 66 -6.72 -5.35 10.86
CA ASP A 66 -7.32 -4.01 10.76
C ASP A 66 -6.32 -2.89 11.06
N ASP A 67 -5.30 -3.20 11.85
CA ASP A 67 -4.16 -2.33 11.98
C ASP A 67 -3.18 -2.68 10.89
N LEU A 68 -3.21 -1.87 9.83
CA LEU A 68 -2.02 -1.53 9.08
C LEU A 68 -0.95 -1.17 10.12
N ALA A 69 -0.21 -2.14 10.61
CA ALA A 69 0.98 -1.99 11.39
C ALA A 69 2.04 -2.44 10.41
N MET A 70 2.74 -1.48 9.82
CA MET A 70 3.91 -1.71 8.99
C MET A 70 4.91 -2.48 9.84
N MET A 71 4.92 -3.80 9.68
CA MET A 71 5.79 -4.70 10.45
C MET A 71 7.22 -4.68 9.93
N PHE A 72 7.49 -4.03 8.80
CA PHE A 72 8.82 -3.87 8.23
C PHE A 72 9.25 -2.39 8.33
N HIS A 73 10.55 -2.12 8.40
CA HIS A 73 11.09 -0.77 8.17
C HIS A 73 10.86 -0.40 6.70
N GLY A 74 9.61 -0.11 6.33
CA GLY A 74 9.34 0.61 5.09
C GLY A 74 9.81 2.05 5.23
N ALA A 75 9.89 2.77 4.10
CA ALA A 75 10.28 4.17 4.11
C ALA A 75 9.36 5.06 4.98
N TYR A 76 8.11 4.62 5.23
CA TYR A 76 7.08 5.38 5.93
C TYR A 76 6.25 4.48 6.87
N ASP A 77 5.61 5.08 7.87
CA ASP A 77 4.73 4.36 8.79
C ASP A 77 3.35 4.08 8.18
N SER A 78 2.54 3.33 8.92
CA SER A 78 1.20 2.97 8.49
C SER A 78 0.23 4.15 8.36
N GLU A 79 0.39 5.18 9.19
CA GLU A 79 -0.48 6.35 9.19
C GLU A 79 -0.30 7.12 7.88
N PHE A 80 0.95 7.22 7.41
CA PHE A 80 1.27 7.77 6.12
C PHE A 80 0.55 7.02 4.99
N TYR A 81 0.65 5.69 4.92
CA TYR A 81 -0.03 4.94 3.85
C TYR A 81 -1.55 5.00 3.94
N ARG A 82 -2.14 5.03 5.14
CA ARG A 82 -3.59 5.28 5.31
C ARG A 82 -3.97 6.65 4.76
N SER A 83 -3.17 7.68 5.02
CA SER A 83 -3.39 9.02 4.51
C SER A 83 -3.31 9.09 2.98
N VAL A 84 -2.33 8.40 2.36
CA VAL A 84 -2.21 8.31 0.89
C VAL A 84 -3.40 7.56 0.29
N ARG A 85 -3.82 6.45 0.92
CA ARG A 85 -5.00 5.68 0.51
C ARG A 85 -6.24 6.57 0.48
N ASP A 86 -6.51 7.30 1.56
CA ASP A 86 -7.68 8.16 1.70
C ASP A 86 -7.64 9.33 0.71
N LEU A 87 -6.45 9.90 0.47
CA LEU A 87 -6.23 10.92 -0.55
C LEU A 87 -6.59 10.39 -1.95
N LEU A 88 -6.10 9.20 -2.32
CA LEU A 88 -6.37 8.63 -3.64
C LEU A 88 -7.86 8.39 -3.86
N HIS A 89 -8.56 7.88 -2.84
CA HIS A 89 -10.02 7.70 -2.90
C HIS A 89 -10.74 9.03 -3.13
N THR A 90 -10.39 10.06 -2.35
CA THR A 90 -10.97 11.40 -2.47
C THR A 90 -10.72 12.05 -3.84
N GLN A 91 -9.67 11.65 -4.57
CA GLN A 91 -9.38 12.19 -5.91
C GLN A 91 -10.24 11.60 -7.02
N VAL A 92 -10.89 10.45 -6.77
CA VAL A 92 -11.69 9.72 -7.77
C VAL A 92 -13.19 9.84 -7.48
N ASP A 93 -13.57 10.15 -6.24
CA ASP A 93 -14.95 10.50 -5.83
C ASP A 93 -15.44 11.83 -6.48
#